data_AF-A0A3A1YCT6-F1
#
_entry.id   AF-A0A3A1YCT6-F1
#
_cell.length_a   1.000
_cell.length_b   1.000
_cell.length_c   1.000
_cell.angle_alpha   90.00
_cell.angle_beta   90.00
_cell.angle_gamma   90.00
#
_symmetry.space_group_name_H-M   'P 1'
#
loop_
_entity.id
_entity.type
_entity.pdbx_description
1 polymer ?
#
loop_
_entity_poly.entity_id
_entity_poly.type
_entity_poly.pdbx_seq_one_letter_code
_entity_poly.pdbx_strand_id
1 'polypeptide(L)'
;MRKLTTLVLAALTLATATTASADLSSLTSKVQSVTSATSALSSLTSSDKSLLSSIAANKLSNSSLTSLLSNSSLNSYVKNAASLKLASNYLSSNNTSMAKKALSYFSSSSADSSQNTLYSALKSKLGL
;
A
#
# COMPACT_ATOMS: atom_id res chain seq x y z
N MET A 1 -17.84 -3.06 -29.64
CA MET A 1 -17.64 -1.67 -29.17
C MET A 1 -17.24 -1.70 -27.70
N ARG A 2 -15.96 -1.43 -27.38
CA ARG A 2 -15.43 -1.49 -26.01
C ARG A 2 -15.74 -0.17 -25.30
N LYS A 3 -16.57 -0.21 -24.27
CA LYS A 3 -16.79 0.94 -23.38
C LYS A 3 -15.57 1.08 -22.47
N LEU A 4 -14.82 2.15 -22.65
CA LEU A 4 -13.77 2.61 -21.74
C LEU A 4 -14.45 3.20 -20.51
N THR A 5 -14.47 2.45 -19.42
CA THR A 5 -14.91 2.96 -18.11
C THR A 5 -13.73 3.69 -17.48
N THR A 6 -13.66 4.99 -17.72
CA THR A 6 -12.70 5.90 -17.08
C THR A 6 -13.02 5.99 -15.59
N LEU A 7 -12.35 5.17 -14.77
CA LEU A 7 -12.43 5.31 -13.31
C LEU A 7 -11.45 6.41 -12.89
N VAL A 8 -11.90 7.67 -12.98
CA VAL A 8 -11.23 8.80 -12.34
C VAL A 8 -11.54 8.68 -10.84
N LEU A 9 -10.62 8.07 -10.07
CA LEU A 9 -10.69 8.09 -8.62
C LEU A 9 -10.09 9.42 -8.13
N ALA A 10 -10.97 10.40 -7.95
CA ALA A 10 -10.63 11.75 -7.57
C ALA A 10 -10.21 11.85 -6.08
N ALA A 11 -9.14 12.62 -5.90
CA ALA A 11 -8.91 13.60 -4.84
C ALA A 11 -8.88 13.11 -3.38
N LEU A 12 -7.67 12.80 -2.88
CA LEU A 12 -7.34 13.05 -1.48
C LEU A 12 -6.88 14.52 -1.36
N THR A 13 -7.77 15.34 -0.83
CA THR A 13 -7.60 16.79 -0.57
C THR A 13 -6.36 17.06 0.29
N LEU A 14 -5.41 17.82 -0.26
CA LEU A 14 -4.30 18.37 0.51
C LEU A 14 -4.53 19.88 0.71
N ALA A 15 -4.88 20.25 1.94
CA ALA A 15 -5.00 21.64 2.37
C ALA A 15 -3.63 22.34 2.31
N THR A 16 -3.57 23.44 1.56
CA THR A 16 -2.54 24.50 1.58
C THR A 16 -2.64 25.28 2.90
N ALA A 17 -1.66 25.93 3.52
CA ALA A 17 -0.24 26.26 3.34
C ALA A 17 0.29 26.57 4.78
N THR A 18 1.56 26.62 5.16
CA THR A 18 2.58 27.63 4.79
C THR A 18 3.92 27.26 5.48
N THR A 19 5.03 27.25 4.75
CA THR A 19 6.35 27.84 5.08
C THR A 19 7.36 27.45 3.99
N ALA A 20 7.65 28.43 3.13
CA ALA A 20 8.17 28.25 1.76
C ALA A 20 9.66 27.91 1.62
N SER A 21 10.30 27.26 2.60
CA SER A 21 11.75 26.96 2.50
C SER A 21 12.15 25.54 2.89
N ALA A 22 11.24 24.73 3.44
CA ALA A 22 11.42 23.29 3.62
C ALA A 22 10.73 22.46 2.53
N ASP A 23 10.04 23.13 1.60
CA ASP A 23 9.00 22.50 0.79
C ASP A 23 9.51 21.88 -0.52
N LEU A 24 10.68 22.28 -1.05
CA LEU A 24 11.10 21.78 -2.37
C LEU A 24 11.62 20.33 -2.33
N SER A 25 12.38 19.96 -1.30
CA SER A 25 12.82 18.56 -1.11
C SER A 25 11.65 17.65 -0.73
N SER A 26 10.70 18.17 0.05
CA SER A 26 9.45 17.48 0.40
C SER A 26 8.57 17.28 -0.84
N LEU A 27 8.42 18.32 -1.67
CA LEU A 27 7.66 18.27 -2.91
C LEU A 27 8.31 17.34 -3.93
N THR A 28 9.63 17.40 -4.11
CA THR A 28 10.35 16.48 -5.00
C THR A 28 10.20 15.03 -4.55
N SER A 29 10.29 14.78 -3.23
CA SER A 29 10.06 13.45 -2.66
C SER A 29 8.61 12.98 -2.87
N LYS A 30 7.63 13.88 -2.76
CA LYS A 30 6.22 13.59 -3.05
C LYS A 30 5.98 13.33 -4.54
N VAL A 31 6.59 14.10 -5.44
CA VAL A 31 6.48 13.91 -6.89
C VAL A 31 7.13 12.59 -7.30
N GLN A 32 8.33 12.27 -6.80
CA GLN A 32 8.96 10.97 -7.02
C GLN A 32 8.13 9.81 -6.46
N SER A 33 7.50 10.00 -5.30
CA SER A 33 6.56 9.04 -4.70
C SER A 33 5.37 8.78 -5.61
N VAL A 34 4.73 9.83 -6.12
CA VAL A 34 3.58 9.73 -7.05
C VAL A 34 4.00 9.08 -8.37
N THR A 35 5.14 9.44 -8.95
CA THR A 35 5.66 8.84 -10.18
C THR A 35 5.98 7.35 -10.00
N SER A 36 6.55 6.97 -8.85
CA SER A 36 6.86 5.57 -8.52
C SER A 36 5.59 4.76 -8.30
N ALA A 37 4.61 5.32 -7.57
CA ALA A 37 3.28 4.71 -7.39
C ALA A 37 2.56 4.53 -8.73
N THR A 38 2.63 5.52 -9.63
CA THR A 38 2.00 5.47 -10.95
C THR A 38 2.67 4.43 -11.85
N SER A 39 4.00 4.30 -11.80
CA SER A 39 4.76 3.28 -12.55
C SER A 39 4.45 1.87 -12.04
N ALA A 40 4.41 1.69 -10.71
CA ALA A 40 4.00 0.44 -10.09
C ALA A 40 2.58 0.07 -10.53
N LEU A 41 1.61 0.97 -10.41
CA LEU A 41 0.22 0.75 -10.82
C LEU A 41 0.06 0.46 -12.32
N SER A 42 0.86 1.10 -13.17
CA SER A 42 0.79 0.92 -14.63
C SER A 42 1.27 -0.47 -15.05
N SER A 43 2.23 -1.05 -14.32
CA SER A 43 2.74 -2.40 -14.55
C SER A 43 1.79 -3.53 -14.12
N LEU A 44 0.75 -3.19 -13.35
CA LEU A 44 -0.19 -4.17 -12.81
C LEU A 44 -1.22 -4.63 -13.83
N THR A 45 -1.51 -5.92 -13.80
CA THR A 45 -2.63 -6.50 -14.55
C THR A 45 -3.97 -5.98 -14.01
N SER A 46 -5.04 -6.12 -14.79
CA SER A 46 -6.39 -5.79 -14.32
C SER A 46 -6.79 -6.60 -13.08
N SER A 47 -6.34 -7.85 -12.99
CA SER A 47 -6.56 -8.72 -11.82
C SER A 47 -5.86 -8.19 -10.58
N ASP A 48 -4.61 -7.76 -10.70
CA ASP A 48 -3.85 -7.14 -9.59
C ASP A 48 -4.54 -5.87 -9.09
N LYS A 49 -5.01 -5.02 -10.01
CA LYS A 49 -5.75 -3.78 -9.68
C LYS A 49 -7.07 -4.07 -8.97
N SER A 50 -7.82 -5.06 -9.44
CA SER A 50 -9.06 -5.51 -8.79
C SER A 50 -8.79 -6.05 -7.38
N LEU A 51 -7.70 -6.81 -7.23
CA LEU A 51 -7.30 -7.36 -5.95
C LEU A 51 -6.85 -6.27 -4.97
N LEU A 52 -6.06 -5.28 -5.40
CA LEU A 52 -5.71 -4.11 -4.60
C LEU A 52 -6.94 -3.34 -4.13
N SER A 53 -7.93 -3.15 -5.00
CA SER A 53 -9.19 -2.52 -4.62
C SER A 53 -9.90 -3.32 -3.52
N SER A 54 -9.92 -4.65 -3.64
CA SER A 54 -10.52 -5.54 -2.62
C SER A 54 -9.76 -5.51 -1.28
N ILE A 55 -8.43 -5.43 -1.31
CA ILE A 55 -7.58 -5.27 -0.12
C ILE A 55 -7.86 -3.93 0.57
N ALA A 56 -7.83 -2.84 -0.20
CA ALA A 56 -8.04 -1.48 0.31
C ALA A 56 -9.45 -1.30 0.91
N ALA A 57 -10.47 -1.87 0.24
CA ALA A 57 -11.84 -1.85 0.72
C ALA A 57 -12.13 -2.84 1.87
N ASN A 58 -11.11 -3.54 2.39
CA ASN A 58 -11.24 -4.52 3.46
C ASN A 58 -12.27 -5.64 3.15
N LYS A 59 -12.39 -6.03 1.88
CA LYS A 59 -13.33 -7.08 1.43
C LYS A 59 -12.78 -8.49 1.58
N LEU A 60 -11.50 -8.63 1.94
CA LEU A 60 -10.81 -9.90 2.09
C LEU A 60 -10.63 -10.25 3.56
N SER A 61 -10.88 -11.52 3.90
CA SER A 61 -10.61 -12.06 5.23
C SER A 61 -9.10 -12.16 5.51
N ASN A 62 -8.70 -12.26 6.78
CA ASN A 62 -7.29 -12.49 7.14
C ASN A 62 -6.73 -13.80 6.55
N SER A 63 -7.56 -14.83 6.37
CA SER A 63 -7.16 -16.08 5.72
C SER A 63 -6.88 -15.87 4.23
N SER A 64 -7.75 -15.12 3.54
CA SER A 64 -7.57 -14.74 2.15
C SER A 64 -6.29 -13.91 1.98
N LEU A 65 -6.06 -12.91 2.84
CA LEU A 65 -4.84 -12.10 2.82
C LEU A 65 -3.58 -12.97 3.04
N THR A 66 -3.62 -13.89 4.00
CA THR A 66 -2.52 -14.84 4.24
C THR A 66 -2.23 -15.70 2.99
N SER A 67 -3.28 -16.17 2.33
CA SER A 67 -3.13 -16.98 1.10
C SER A 67 -2.47 -16.20 -0.04
N LEU A 68 -2.73 -14.89 -0.13
CA LEU A 68 -2.05 -14.02 -1.10
C LEU A 68 -0.55 -13.90 -0.83
N LEU A 69 -0.13 -13.85 0.45
CA LEU A 69 1.28 -13.78 0.82
C LEU A 69 2.05 -15.05 0.42
N SER A 70 1.38 -16.20 0.44
CA SER A 70 1.96 -17.49 0.02
C SER A 70 1.97 -17.69 -1.51
N ASN A 71 1.25 -16.88 -2.28
CA ASN A 71 1.17 -17.05 -3.73
C ASN A 71 2.44 -16.49 -4.40
N SER A 72 3.38 -17.36 -4.81
CA SER A 72 4.65 -16.95 -5.44
C SER A 72 4.48 -16.13 -6.72
N SER A 73 3.42 -16.38 -7.50
CA SER A 73 3.13 -15.70 -8.77
C SER A 73 2.47 -14.32 -8.60
N LEU A 74 2.04 -13.96 -7.39
CA LEU A 74 1.42 -12.66 -7.15
C LEU A 74 2.46 -11.54 -7.18
N ASN A 75 2.10 -10.44 -7.83
CA ASN A 75 2.93 -9.25 -7.92
C ASN A 75 3.35 -8.74 -6.53
N SER A 76 4.64 -8.43 -6.36
CA SER A 76 5.22 -8.00 -5.08
C SER A 76 4.56 -6.76 -4.49
N TYR A 77 4.10 -5.81 -5.32
CA TYR A 77 3.39 -4.63 -4.85
C TYR A 77 2.04 -4.98 -4.20
N VAL A 78 1.32 -5.96 -4.77
CA VAL A 78 0.05 -6.46 -4.23
C VAL A 78 0.28 -7.26 -2.95
N LYS A 79 1.35 -8.06 -2.90
CA LYS A 79 1.78 -8.75 -1.67
C LYS A 79 2.09 -7.78 -0.55
N ASN A 80 2.80 -6.69 -0.84
CA ASN A 80 3.07 -5.64 0.13
C ASN A 80 1.77 -5.01 0.65
N ALA A 81 0.79 -4.74 -0.22
CA ALA A 81 -0.51 -4.24 0.23
C ALA A 81 -1.23 -5.24 1.14
N ALA A 82 -1.21 -6.54 0.79
CA ALA A 82 -1.80 -7.59 1.62
C ALA A 82 -1.10 -7.73 2.98
N SER A 83 0.23 -7.62 3.03
CA SER A 83 1.00 -7.75 4.28
C SER A 83 0.74 -6.59 5.22
N LEU A 84 0.73 -5.35 4.70
CA LEU A 84 0.40 -4.15 5.47
C LEU A 84 -1.04 -4.20 5.99
N LYS A 85 -2.00 -4.64 5.16
CA LYS A 85 -3.40 -4.76 5.57
C LYS A 85 -3.58 -5.82 6.65
N LEU A 86 -2.95 -6.99 6.48
CA LEU A 86 -3.00 -8.08 7.44
C LEU A 86 -2.36 -7.66 8.78
N ALA A 87 -1.21 -6.99 8.74
CA ALA A 87 -0.56 -6.45 9.93
C ALA A 87 -1.45 -5.44 10.66
N SER A 88 -2.09 -4.53 9.92
CA SER A 88 -3.04 -3.58 10.49
C SER A 88 -4.22 -4.28 11.15
N ASN A 89 -4.81 -5.30 10.52
CA ASN A 89 -5.93 -6.04 11.07
C ASN A 89 -5.56 -6.77 12.37
N TYR A 90 -4.37 -7.38 12.42
CA TYR A 90 -3.86 -8.03 13.63
C TYR A 90 -3.55 -7.03 14.73
N LEU A 91 -2.97 -5.87 14.40
CA LEU A 91 -2.73 -4.80 15.37
C LEU A 91 -4.05 -4.29 15.96
N SER A 92 -5.08 -4.06 15.13
CA SER A 92 -6.43 -3.69 15.58
C SER A 92 -7.08 -4.73 16.48
N SER A 93 -6.67 -5.99 16.36
CA SER A 93 -7.14 -7.11 17.20
C SER A 93 -6.23 -7.35 18.41
N ASN A 94 -5.31 -6.42 18.74
CA ASN A 94 -4.29 -6.56 19.78
C ASN A 94 -3.39 -7.80 19.65
N ASN A 95 -3.28 -8.38 18.45
CA ASN A 95 -2.44 -9.54 18.17
C ASN A 95 -1.08 -9.10 17.60
N THR A 96 -0.25 -8.51 18.45
CA THR A 96 1.04 -7.93 18.10
C THR A 96 1.99 -8.95 17.45
N SER A 97 2.04 -10.20 17.95
CA SER A 97 2.89 -11.24 17.35
C SER A 97 2.52 -11.54 15.90
N MET A 98 1.22 -11.69 15.62
CA MET A 98 0.76 -11.93 14.24
C MET A 98 0.94 -10.69 13.36
N ALA A 99 0.81 -9.48 13.92
CA ALA A 99 1.09 -8.25 13.18
C ALA A 99 2.58 -8.15 12.76
N LYS A 100 3.50 -8.47 13.67
CA LYS A 100 4.95 -8.55 13.38
C LYS A 100 5.25 -9.59 12.31
N LYS A 101 4.64 -10.79 12.41
CA LYS A 101 4.76 -11.85 11.41
C LYS A 101 4.20 -11.44 10.05
N ALA A 102 3.09 -10.71 10.01
CA ALA A 102 2.55 -10.22 8.75
C ALA A 102 3.50 -9.19 8.11
N LEU A 103 4.09 -8.27 8.90
CA LEU A 103 5.05 -7.29 8.39
C LEU A 103 6.35 -7.89 7.86
N SER A 104 6.78 -9.07 8.32
CA SER A 104 8.01 -9.68 7.82
C SER A 104 7.93 -10.10 6.34
N TYR A 105 6.72 -10.16 5.76
CA TYR A 105 6.52 -10.41 4.33
C TYR A 105 6.65 -9.15 3.47
N PHE A 106 6.77 -7.96 4.08
CA PHE A 106 6.91 -6.70 3.35
C PHE A 106 8.31 -6.58 2.72
N SER A 107 8.37 -6.19 1.45
CA SER A 107 9.60 -5.92 0.72
C SER A 107 9.66 -4.47 0.25
N SER A 108 10.50 -3.65 0.90
CA SER A 108 10.68 -2.23 0.56
C SER A 108 11.13 -1.99 -0.87
N SER A 109 11.87 -2.93 -1.47
CA SER A 109 12.36 -2.84 -2.85
C SER A 109 11.24 -2.80 -3.89
N SER A 110 10.08 -3.37 -3.56
CA SER A 110 8.90 -3.45 -4.44
C SER A 110 7.79 -2.50 -3.99
N ALA A 111 8.07 -1.62 -3.02
CA ALA A 111 7.12 -0.71 -2.43
C ALA A 111 7.29 0.71 -2.98
N ASP A 112 6.18 1.41 -3.18
CA ASP A 112 6.23 2.85 -3.38
C ASP A 112 6.40 3.59 -2.03
N SER A 113 6.50 4.92 -2.09
CA SER A 113 6.69 5.71 -0.86
C SER A 113 5.45 5.69 0.05
N SER A 114 4.24 5.48 -0.48
CA SER A 114 3.04 5.31 0.33
C SER A 114 3.08 4.02 1.16
N GLN A 115 3.42 2.89 0.53
CA GLN A 115 3.58 1.61 1.21
C GLN A 115 4.73 1.64 2.22
N ASN A 116 5.87 2.26 1.88
CA ASN A 116 6.98 2.42 2.81
C ASN A 116 6.63 3.32 4.01
N THR A 117 5.82 4.36 3.80
CA THR A 117 5.33 5.22 4.89
C THR A 117 4.43 4.44 5.83
N LEU A 118 3.48 3.67 5.30
CA LEU A 118 2.58 2.83 6.10
C LEU A 118 3.34 1.73 6.84
N TYR A 119 4.31 1.10 6.18
CA TYR A 119 5.22 0.13 6.79
C TYR A 119 5.94 0.73 8.00
N SER A 120 6.53 1.91 7.84
CA SER A 120 7.26 2.61 8.91
C SER A 120 6.35 2.97 10.08
N ALA A 121 5.12 3.41 9.82
CA ALA A 121 4.12 3.70 10.85
C ALA A 121 3.72 2.44 11.63
N LEU A 122 3.50 1.32 10.95
CA LEU A 122 3.18 0.04 11.59
C LEU A 122 4.36 -0.52 12.38
N LYS A 123 5.58 -0.43 11.85
CA LYS A 123 6.82 -0.80 12.56
C LYS A 123 6.95 -0.05 13.89
N SER A 124 6.79 1.28 13.86
CA SER A 124 6.85 2.12 15.05
C SER A 124 5.81 1.70 16.10
N LYS A 125 4.56 1.45 15.68
CA LYS A 125 3.49 0.97 16.57
C LYS A 125 3.76 -0.41 17.18
N LEU A 126 4.56 -1.24 16.52
CA LEU A 126 4.91 -2.59 16.96
C LEU A 126 6.24 -2.66 17.74
N GLY A 127 6.98 -1.56 17.84
CA GLY A 127 8.30 -1.52 18.45
C GLY A 127 9.34 -2.36 17.68
N LEU A 128 9.40 -2.18 16.35
CA LEU A 128 10.34 -2.84 15.42
C LEU A 128 11.29 -1.85 14.74
#